data_AF-A0A4S8L6L5-F1
#
_entry.id   AF-A0A4S8L6L5-F1
#
_cell.length_a   1.000
_cell.length_b   1.000
_cell.length_c   1.000
_cell.angle_alpha   90.00
_cell.angle_beta   90.00
_cell.angle_gamma   90.00
#
_symmetry.space_group_name_H-M   'P 1'
#
loop_
_entity.id
_entity.type
_entity.pdbx_description
1 polymer ?
#
loop_
_entity_poly.entity_id
_entity_poly.type
_entity_poly.pdbx_seq_one_letter_code
_entity_poly.pdbx_strand_id
1 'polypeptide(L)'
;LHWEISAYFHYVRPTHYEASAYKLVYTKIQRELQSTGRKLKLDQGTENHSFLFGSAATGALLPQGDIDISYDFGPSFLRQKRGNMYKTMKRLRRSGLITPLYEVVSEARVPVANCVTAPKWGSIPIDITFNQPDGEKSVKIVRGYLNKMPAARPLLMVLKQFLLLRELNKPFHGGLGSYPLLCMIISFLQVNPRNRPLSYLEEPWRTKSLGLLLRDFLWYYGQEFDYANTYIDVVEGKVLPKQSTPSVRLWYDDPKKVTIRCMVNRENDAGRSTHAMPVIKKAFKEAHDALRSTPMERDSLLSVMVVFDEAVSHFFASLFFLLCAVSFFLPSVLRSYGTDIHTFCFSFLPRPFNAVLRLSDWSKVEILGIHMRRGRKKRRGKPWSGR
;
A
#
# COMPACT_ATOMS: atom_id res chain seq x y z
N LEU A 1 17.20 9.58 5.61
CA LEU A 1 15.76 9.70 5.27
C LEU A 1 15.43 9.67 3.76
N HIS A 2 15.81 10.64 2.90
CA HIS A 2 15.46 10.56 1.45
C HIS A 2 15.85 9.21 0.82
N TRP A 3 17.11 8.81 1.01
CA TRP A 3 17.63 7.55 0.49
C TRP A 3 16.92 6.32 1.07
N GLU A 4 16.52 6.37 2.33
CA GLU A 4 15.76 5.28 2.96
C GLU A 4 14.35 5.17 2.37
N ILE A 5 13.67 6.30 2.14
CA ILE A 5 12.37 6.32 1.46
C ILE A 5 12.50 5.78 0.04
N SER A 6 13.55 6.19 -0.69
CA SER A 6 13.86 5.68 -2.03
C SER A 6 14.09 4.15 -2.00
N ALA A 7 14.95 3.68 -1.11
CA ALA A 7 15.25 2.26 -0.96
C ALA A 7 13.98 1.46 -0.62
N TYR A 8 13.20 1.94 0.37
CA TYR A 8 11.92 1.34 0.75
C TYR A 8 10.96 1.28 -0.44
N PHE A 9 10.74 2.41 -1.13
CA PHE A 9 9.88 2.50 -2.31
C PHE A 9 10.25 1.47 -3.38
N HIS A 10 11.53 1.35 -3.74
CA HIS A 10 11.96 0.37 -4.73
C HIS A 10 11.80 -1.07 -4.24
N TYR A 11 12.01 -1.27 -2.95
CA TYR A 11 11.98 -2.58 -2.33
C TYR A 11 10.55 -3.15 -2.17
N VAL A 12 9.58 -2.32 -1.78
CA VAL A 12 8.19 -2.75 -1.58
C VAL A 12 7.36 -2.82 -2.85
N ARG A 13 7.87 -2.31 -3.97
CA ARG A 13 7.19 -2.44 -5.25
C ARG A 13 7.13 -3.90 -5.68
N PRO A 14 6.02 -4.34 -6.30
CA PRO A 14 5.96 -5.64 -6.94
C PRO A 14 7.09 -5.78 -7.96
N THR A 15 7.81 -6.90 -7.88
CA THR A 15 8.73 -7.36 -8.92
C THR A 15 7.98 -7.69 -10.20
N HIS A 16 8.71 -7.82 -11.31
CA HIS A 16 8.14 -8.26 -12.58
C HIS A 16 7.40 -9.60 -12.45
N TYR A 17 7.93 -10.55 -11.66
CA TYR A 17 7.31 -11.85 -11.43
C TYR A 17 6.01 -11.75 -10.63
N GLU A 18 6.00 -10.97 -9.54
CA GLU A 18 4.78 -10.74 -8.76
C GLU A 18 3.72 -10.01 -9.60
N ALA A 19 4.10 -8.96 -10.32
CA ALA A 19 3.17 -8.25 -11.21
C ALA A 19 2.58 -9.19 -12.28
N SER A 20 3.39 -10.10 -12.82
CA SER A 20 2.94 -11.13 -13.76
C SER A 20 2.00 -12.14 -13.10
N ALA A 21 2.28 -12.57 -11.88
CA ALA A 21 1.43 -13.48 -11.12
C ALA A 21 0.06 -12.84 -10.81
N TYR A 22 0.06 -11.60 -10.33
CA TYR A 22 -1.17 -10.82 -10.10
C TYR A 22 -1.99 -10.67 -11.38
N LYS A 23 -1.35 -10.37 -12.51
CA LYS A 23 -2.02 -10.27 -13.81
C LYS A 23 -2.59 -11.62 -14.27
N LEU A 24 -1.88 -12.72 -14.07
CA LEU A 24 -2.34 -14.07 -14.41
C LEU A 24 -3.57 -14.45 -13.58
N VAL A 25 -3.50 -14.27 -12.26
CA VAL A 25 -4.61 -14.52 -11.34
C VAL A 25 -5.84 -13.70 -11.72
N TYR A 26 -5.68 -12.40 -11.93
CA TYR A 26 -6.76 -11.53 -12.37
C TYR A 26 -7.38 -12.00 -13.71
N THR A 27 -6.56 -12.36 -14.69
CA THR A 27 -7.03 -12.86 -16.00
C THR A 27 -7.87 -14.14 -15.84
N LYS A 28 -7.49 -15.04 -14.94
CA LYS A 28 -8.25 -16.28 -14.67
C LYS A 28 -9.58 -15.97 -13.98
N ILE A 29 -9.58 -15.08 -13.00
CA ILE A 29 -10.80 -14.63 -12.32
C ILE A 29 -11.73 -13.96 -13.33
N GLN A 30 -11.23 -13.02 -14.13
CA GLN A 30 -12.00 -12.31 -15.15
C GLN A 30 -12.70 -13.27 -16.12
N ARG A 31 -12.04 -14.35 -16.55
CA ARG A 31 -12.66 -15.39 -17.40
C ARG A 31 -13.81 -16.10 -16.68
N GLU A 32 -13.64 -16.45 -15.41
CA GLU A 32 -14.71 -17.09 -14.62
C GLU A 32 -15.89 -16.13 -14.38
N LEU A 33 -15.61 -14.85 -14.10
CA LEU A 33 -16.62 -13.80 -13.97
C LEU A 33 -17.42 -13.67 -15.28
N GLN A 34 -16.76 -13.45 -16.42
CA GLN A 34 -17.41 -13.38 -17.74
C GLN A 34 -18.28 -14.62 -18.04
N SER A 35 -17.77 -15.81 -17.73
CA SER A 35 -18.51 -17.06 -17.95
C SER A 35 -19.70 -17.25 -16.99
N THR A 36 -19.69 -16.60 -15.83
CA THR A 36 -20.83 -16.52 -14.91
C THR A 36 -21.91 -15.63 -15.51
N GLY A 37 -21.52 -14.44 -15.99
CA GLY A 37 -22.42 -13.51 -16.64
C GLY A 37 -23.20 -14.13 -17.81
N ARG A 38 -22.51 -14.89 -18.69
CA ARG A 38 -23.15 -15.63 -19.79
C ARG A 38 -24.19 -16.66 -19.31
N LYS A 39 -23.88 -17.41 -18.25
CA LYS A 39 -24.79 -18.45 -17.72
C LYS A 39 -26.00 -17.87 -16.99
N LEU A 40 -25.87 -16.69 -16.39
CA LEU A 40 -26.96 -16.02 -15.70
C LEU A 40 -28.00 -15.40 -16.64
N LYS A 41 -27.85 -15.56 -17.98
CA LYS A 41 -28.75 -15.01 -19.01
C LYS A 41 -29.02 -13.51 -18.78
N LEU A 42 -27.98 -12.76 -18.40
CA LEU A 42 -28.09 -11.31 -18.32
C LEU A 42 -28.39 -10.80 -19.73
N ASP A 43 -29.26 -9.80 -19.82
CA ASP A 43 -29.95 -9.41 -21.06
C ASP A 43 -29.00 -9.40 -22.25
N GLN A 44 -29.42 -10.00 -23.36
CA GLN A 44 -28.63 -10.03 -24.60
C GLN A 44 -28.20 -8.61 -24.96
N GLY A 45 -26.89 -8.34 -24.96
CA GLY A 45 -26.31 -7.02 -25.21
C GLY A 45 -25.70 -6.33 -23.98
N THR A 46 -25.91 -6.84 -22.75
CA THR A 46 -25.25 -6.29 -21.55
C THR A 46 -23.89 -6.97 -21.37
N GLU A 47 -22.81 -6.31 -21.77
CA GLU A 47 -21.46 -6.80 -21.52
C GLU A 47 -21.20 -6.85 -20.00
N ASN A 48 -20.96 -8.06 -19.49
CA ASN A 48 -20.47 -8.26 -18.14
C ASN A 48 -19.04 -7.75 -18.06
N HIS A 49 -18.84 -6.59 -17.45
CA HIS A 49 -17.55 -5.91 -17.42
C HIS A 49 -16.91 -6.04 -16.05
N SER A 50 -15.68 -6.55 -15.99
CA SER A 50 -14.88 -6.53 -14.78
C SER A 50 -13.52 -5.91 -15.03
N PHE A 51 -13.09 -5.07 -14.10
CA PHE A 51 -11.83 -4.33 -14.18
C PHE A 51 -11.13 -4.29 -12.83
N LEU A 52 -9.80 -4.23 -12.85
CA LEU A 52 -9.01 -3.95 -11.65
C LEU A 52 -9.21 -2.51 -11.23
N PHE A 53 -9.39 -2.28 -9.93
CA PHE A 53 -9.33 -0.95 -9.34
C PHE A 53 -8.33 -0.90 -8.17
N GLY A 54 -8.38 0.18 -7.40
CA GLY A 54 -7.60 0.30 -6.17
C GLY A 54 -6.08 0.28 -6.36
N SER A 55 -5.38 -0.33 -5.40
CA SER A 55 -3.91 -0.22 -5.29
C SER A 55 -3.19 -0.99 -6.40
N ALA A 56 -3.72 -2.15 -6.79
CA ALA A 56 -3.20 -2.98 -7.87
C ALA A 56 -3.31 -2.25 -9.22
N ALA A 57 -4.44 -1.59 -9.49
CA ALA A 57 -4.62 -0.84 -10.73
C ALA A 57 -3.78 0.43 -10.79
N THR A 58 -3.58 1.13 -9.67
CA THR A 58 -2.91 2.44 -9.65
C THR A 58 -1.37 2.37 -9.54
N GLY A 59 -0.82 1.17 -9.33
CA GLY A 59 0.61 0.96 -9.11
C GLY A 59 1.07 1.37 -7.71
N ALA A 60 0.16 1.35 -6.74
CA ALA A 60 0.39 1.69 -5.33
C ALA A 60 0.19 0.47 -4.39
N LEU A 61 0.37 -0.73 -4.96
CA LEU A 61 0.26 -1.99 -4.24
C LEU A 61 1.45 -2.19 -3.31
N LEU A 62 1.18 -2.50 -2.03
CA LEU A 62 2.19 -2.99 -1.10
C LEU A 62 2.38 -4.50 -1.30
N PRO A 63 3.50 -5.10 -0.85
CA PRO A 63 3.67 -6.55 -0.89
C PRO A 63 2.50 -7.23 -0.20
N GLN A 64 2.00 -8.32 -0.79
CA GLN A 64 0.82 -9.06 -0.32
C GLN A 64 -0.49 -8.26 -0.31
N GLY A 65 -0.53 -7.10 -0.98
CA GLY A 65 -1.75 -6.32 -1.09
C GLY A 65 -2.84 -7.02 -1.89
N ASP A 66 -4.06 -6.61 -1.63
CA ASP A 66 -5.28 -7.22 -2.15
C ASP A 66 -5.50 -6.90 -3.64
N ILE A 67 -6.22 -7.77 -4.34
CA ILE A 67 -6.72 -7.52 -5.69
C ILE A 67 -8.15 -7.01 -5.60
N ASP A 68 -8.30 -5.71 -5.84
CA ASP A 68 -9.60 -5.05 -5.95
C ASP A 68 -10.19 -5.23 -7.36
N ILE A 69 -11.33 -5.91 -7.48
CA ILE A 69 -12.04 -6.15 -8.75
C ILE A 69 -13.43 -5.54 -8.69
N SER A 70 -13.72 -4.60 -9.59
CA SER A 70 -15.09 -4.17 -9.79
C SER A 70 -15.72 -5.09 -10.82
N TYR A 71 -16.90 -5.60 -10.52
CA TYR A 71 -17.65 -6.45 -11.41
C TYR A 71 -19.08 -5.95 -11.61
N ASP A 72 -19.37 -5.51 -12.83
CA ASP A 72 -20.68 -5.04 -13.25
C ASP A 72 -21.43 -6.12 -14.03
N PHE A 73 -22.67 -6.36 -13.61
CA PHE A 73 -23.58 -7.32 -14.24
C PHE A 73 -24.83 -6.65 -14.82
N GLY A 74 -24.91 -5.32 -14.78
CA GLY A 74 -26.05 -4.56 -15.26
C GLY A 74 -27.32 -4.69 -14.40
N PRO A 75 -28.46 -4.10 -14.85
CA PRO A 75 -29.68 -3.95 -14.05
C PRO A 75 -30.30 -5.28 -13.59
N SER A 76 -30.21 -6.31 -14.43
CA SER A 76 -30.80 -7.63 -14.18
C SER A 76 -30.15 -8.37 -13.00
N PHE A 77 -28.92 -8.02 -12.64
CA PHE A 77 -28.26 -8.55 -11.44
C PHE A 77 -28.88 -8.05 -10.15
N LEU A 78 -29.31 -6.79 -10.10
CA LEU A 78 -29.85 -6.16 -8.89
C LEU A 78 -31.14 -6.85 -8.42
N ARG A 79 -31.93 -7.42 -9.36
CA ARG A 79 -33.15 -8.18 -9.04
C ARG A 79 -32.91 -9.43 -8.19
N GLN A 80 -31.76 -10.09 -8.37
CA GLN A 80 -31.36 -11.28 -7.59
C GLN A 80 -29.95 -11.09 -7.01
N LYS A 81 -29.66 -9.88 -6.51
CA LYS A 81 -28.33 -9.42 -6.06
C LYS A 81 -27.60 -10.47 -5.23
N ARG A 82 -28.18 -10.85 -4.09
CA ARG A 82 -27.60 -11.85 -3.17
C ARG A 82 -27.37 -13.19 -3.86
N GLY A 83 -28.39 -13.74 -4.52
CA GLY A 83 -28.30 -15.03 -5.21
C GLY A 83 -27.21 -15.04 -6.29
N ASN A 84 -27.07 -13.96 -7.05
CA ASN A 84 -26.08 -13.85 -8.12
C ASN A 84 -24.65 -13.68 -7.56
N MET A 85 -24.46 -12.94 -6.47
CA MET A 85 -23.17 -12.90 -5.76
C MET A 85 -22.73 -14.30 -5.31
N TYR A 86 -23.61 -15.05 -4.64
CA TYR A 86 -23.29 -16.43 -4.21
C TYR A 86 -23.04 -17.38 -5.38
N LYS A 87 -23.80 -17.28 -6.48
CA LYS A 87 -23.55 -18.07 -7.70
C LYS A 87 -22.17 -17.78 -8.28
N THR A 88 -21.75 -16.52 -8.27
CA THR A 88 -20.42 -16.07 -8.72
C THR A 88 -19.31 -16.67 -7.86
N MET A 89 -19.39 -16.52 -6.54
CA MET A 89 -18.39 -17.07 -5.62
C MET A 89 -18.33 -18.60 -5.68
N LYS A 90 -19.49 -19.28 -5.77
CA LYS A 90 -19.55 -20.74 -5.91
C LYS A 90 -18.87 -21.21 -7.20
N ARG A 91 -18.92 -20.42 -8.28
CA ARG A 91 -18.21 -20.75 -9.52
C ARG A 91 -16.70 -20.58 -9.37
N LEU A 92 -16.24 -19.45 -8.83
CA LEU A 92 -14.82 -19.21 -8.55
C LEU A 92 -14.23 -20.32 -7.66
N ARG A 93 -15.01 -20.81 -6.69
CA ARG A 93 -14.62 -21.95 -5.86
C ARG A 93 -14.52 -23.23 -6.67
N ARG A 94 -15.53 -23.54 -7.49
CA ARG A 94 -15.58 -24.76 -8.31
C ARG A 94 -14.47 -24.83 -9.37
N SER A 95 -13.98 -23.69 -9.87
CA SER A 95 -12.82 -23.66 -10.77
C SER A 95 -11.49 -23.91 -10.05
N GLY A 96 -11.49 -23.94 -8.70
CA GLY A 96 -10.29 -24.10 -7.89
C GLY A 96 -9.36 -22.88 -7.93
N LEU A 97 -9.92 -21.69 -8.23
CA LEU A 97 -9.20 -20.42 -8.17
C LEU A 97 -9.12 -19.86 -6.76
N ILE A 98 -10.21 -19.97 -5.99
CA ILE A 98 -10.30 -19.47 -4.61
C ILE A 98 -10.39 -20.62 -3.61
N THR A 99 -10.07 -20.34 -2.36
CA THR A 99 -10.28 -21.27 -1.26
C THR A 99 -11.78 -21.54 -1.01
N PRO A 100 -12.13 -22.58 -0.25
CA PRO A 100 -13.53 -22.82 0.12
C PRO A 100 -14.17 -21.71 0.96
N LEU A 101 -13.35 -20.90 1.63
CA LEU A 101 -13.77 -19.80 2.50
C LEU A 101 -13.90 -18.51 1.67
N TYR A 102 -15.09 -17.94 1.68
CA TYR A 102 -15.37 -16.63 1.10
C TYR A 102 -16.52 -15.97 1.87
N GLU A 103 -16.55 -14.65 1.88
CA GLU A 103 -17.58 -13.84 2.50
C GLU A 103 -18.37 -13.08 1.44
N VAL A 104 -19.68 -12.96 1.62
CA VAL A 104 -20.56 -12.18 0.74
C VAL A 104 -21.39 -11.22 1.58
N VAL A 105 -21.14 -9.93 1.40
CA VAL A 105 -21.88 -8.84 2.06
C VAL A 105 -22.82 -8.21 1.04
N SER A 106 -24.04 -8.76 0.95
CA SER A 106 -25.05 -8.34 -0.04
C SER A 106 -25.85 -7.11 0.38
N GLU A 107 -26.01 -6.84 1.66
CA GLU A 107 -26.93 -5.80 2.17
C GLU A 107 -26.28 -4.41 2.28
N ALA A 108 -24.96 -4.32 2.13
CA ALA A 108 -24.26 -3.04 2.12
C ALA A 108 -24.70 -2.17 0.92
N ARG A 109 -24.60 -0.83 1.12
CA ARG A 109 -24.82 0.18 0.06
C ARG A 109 -24.02 -0.17 -1.20
N VAL A 110 -22.77 -0.58 -1.00
CA VAL A 110 -21.90 -1.13 -2.04
C VAL A 110 -21.65 -2.60 -1.70
N PRO A 111 -22.32 -3.54 -2.39
CA PRO A 111 -22.14 -4.96 -2.14
C PRO A 111 -20.74 -5.46 -2.50
N VAL A 112 -20.18 -6.30 -1.64
CA VAL A 112 -18.81 -6.81 -1.77
C VAL A 112 -18.76 -8.32 -1.46
N ALA A 113 -17.83 -9.01 -2.09
CA ALA A 113 -17.44 -10.37 -1.71
C ALA A 113 -15.93 -10.46 -1.54
N ASN A 114 -15.50 -10.99 -0.40
CA ASN A 114 -14.10 -11.14 -0.04
C ASN A 114 -13.70 -12.61 -0.12
N CYS A 115 -12.54 -12.91 -0.69
CA CYS A 115 -12.01 -14.26 -0.76
C CYS A 115 -10.49 -14.27 -0.86
N VAL A 116 -9.91 -15.46 -0.83
CA VAL A 116 -8.46 -15.66 -1.01
C VAL A 116 -8.24 -16.68 -2.11
N THR A 117 -7.25 -16.47 -2.98
CA THR A 117 -6.89 -17.48 -3.97
C THR A 117 -6.40 -18.77 -3.32
N ALA A 118 -6.56 -19.91 -4.00
CA ALA A 118 -6.00 -21.16 -3.49
C ALA A 118 -4.45 -21.08 -3.38
N PRO A 119 -3.80 -21.86 -2.50
CA PRO A 119 -2.34 -21.77 -2.29
C PRO A 119 -1.51 -21.89 -3.57
N LYS A 120 -1.93 -22.73 -4.52
CA LYS A 120 -1.29 -22.87 -5.85
C LYS A 120 -1.32 -21.60 -6.71
N TRP A 121 -2.15 -20.63 -6.34
CA TRP A 121 -2.32 -19.31 -6.96
C TRP A 121 -1.81 -18.17 -6.06
N GLY A 122 -1.01 -18.50 -5.03
CA GLY A 122 -0.28 -17.51 -4.22
C GLY A 122 -1.03 -16.95 -3.00
N SER A 123 -2.18 -17.51 -2.62
CA SER A 123 -2.96 -17.08 -1.45
C SER A 123 -3.20 -15.56 -1.38
N ILE A 124 -3.56 -14.98 -2.51
CA ILE A 124 -3.76 -13.53 -2.68
C ILE A 124 -5.18 -13.17 -2.23
N PRO A 125 -5.37 -12.20 -1.33
CA PRO A 125 -6.70 -11.69 -1.00
C PRO A 125 -7.33 -10.96 -2.19
N ILE A 126 -8.64 -11.13 -2.36
CA ILE A 126 -9.42 -10.55 -3.45
C ILE A 126 -10.70 -9.97 -2.88
N ASP A 127 -10.93 -8.71 -3.20
CA ASP A 127 -12.15 -7.99 -2.89
C ASP A 127 -12.90 -7.71 -4.20
N ILE A 128 -14.07 -8.34 -4.36
CA ILE A 128 -14.93 -8.17 -5.53
C ILE A 128 -16.07 -7.25 -5.15
N THR A 129 -16.05 -6.04 -5.70
CA THR A 129 -17.15 -5.08 -5.54
C THR A 129 -18.12 -5.19 -6.70
N PHE A 130 -19.41 -5.27 -6.40
CA PHE A 130 -20.45 -5.45 -7.42
C PHE A 130 -21.12 -4.12 -7.77
N ASN A 131 -21.24 -3.83 -9.07
CA ASN A 131 -21.91 -2.66 -9.64
C ASN A 131 -21.34 -1.30 -9.15
N GLN A 132 -20.01 -1.14 -9.19
CA GLN A 132 -19.35 0.13 -8.90
C GLN A 132 -18.68 0.72 -10.18
N PRO A 133 -19.42 1.45 -11.03
CA PRO A 133 -18.90 1.98 -12.30
C PRO A 133 -17.87 3.09 -12.10
N ASP A 134 -17.94 3.83 -10.98
CA ASP A 134 -17.00 4.91 -10.67
C ASP A 134 -15.55 4.44 -10.47
N GLY A 135 -15.35 3.14 -10.25
CA GLY A 135 -14.01 2.56 -10.04
C GLY A 135 -13.06 2.80 -11.22
N GLU A 136 -13.54 2.70 -12.47
CA GLU A 136 -12.67 2.82 -13.64
C GLU A 136 -12.21 4.26 -13.85
N LYS A 137 -13.14 5.21 -13.67
CA LYS A 137 -12.84 6.65 -13.68
C LYS A 137 -11.83 7.01 -12.59
N SER A 138 -12.00 6.45 -11.39
CA SER A 138 -11.07 6.65 -10.27
C SER A 138 -9.64 6.23 -10.63
N VAL A 139 -9.47 5.05 -11.24
CA VAL A 139 -8.13 4.56 -11.65
C VAL A 139 -7.45 5.52 -12.62
N LYS A 140 -8.17 6.00 -13.65
CA LYS A 140 -7.62 6.93 -14.65
C LYS A 140 -7.18 8.24 -14.00
N ILE A 141 -8.03 8.83 -13.16
CA ILE A 141 -7.75 10.08 -12.46
C ILE A 141 -6.55 9.92 -11.51
N VAL A 142 -6.55 8.87 -10.68
CA VAL A 142 -5.48 8.59 -9.72
C VAL A 142 -4.15 8.39 -10.44
N ARG A 143 -4.11 7.59 -11.51
CA ARG A 143 -2.90 7.41 -12.32
C ARG A 143 -2.40 8.74 -12.88
N GLY A 144 -3.31 9.60 -13.33
CA GLY A 144 -3.00 10.96 -13.79
C GLY A 144 -2.25 11.77 -12.73
N TYR A 145 -2.77 11.83 -11.50
CA TYR A 145 -2.09 12.53 -10.40
C TYR A 145 -0.75 11.90 -10.03
N LEU A 146 -0.70 10.59 -9.89
CA LEU A 146 0.55 9.91 -9.51
C LEU A 146 1.65 10.06 -10.58
N ASN A 147 1.28 10.27 -11.85
CA ASN A 147 2.22 10.55 -12.93
C ASN A 147 2.66 12.03 -12.95
N LYS A 148 1.74 12.95 -12.66
CA LYS A 148 2.04 14.40 -12.59
C LYS A 148 2.81 14.80 -11.34
N MET A 149 2.73 14.01 -10.27
CA MET A 149 3.33 14.31 -8.97
C MET A 149 4.28 13.20 -8.53
N PRO A 150 5.57 13.25 -8.93
CA PRO A 150 6.53 12.16 -8.68
C PRO A 150 6.77 11.86 -7.19
N ALA A 151 6.55 12.83 -6.31
CA ALA A 151 6.65 12.65 -4.86
C ALA A 151 5.49 11.83 -4.27
N ALA A 152 4.32 11.77 -4.92
CA ALA A 152 3.11 11.21 -4.34
C ALA A 152 3.22 9.69 -4.07
N ARG A 153 3.72 8.91 -5.04
CA ARG A 153 3.88 7.44 -4.89
C ARG A 153 4.81 7.04 -3.74
N PRO A 154 6.07 7.54 -3.64
CA PRO A 154 6.96 7.15 -2.55
C PRO A 154 6.42 7.56 -1.17
N LEU A 155 5.82 8.75 -1.05
CA LEU A 155 5.15 9.17 0.18
C LEU A 155 3.98 8.25 0.54
N LEU A 156 3.13 7.91 -0.44
CA LEU A 156 2.00 7.01 -0.24
C LEU A 156 2.44 5.65 0.28
N MET A 157 3.51 5.06 -0.29
CA MET A 157 3.97 3.73 0.15
C MET A 157 4.45 3.73 1.60
N VAL A 158 5.19 4.77 2.01
CA VAL A 158 5.66 4.91 3.40
C VAL A 158 4.49 5.14 4.36
N LEU A 159 3.61 6.09 4.04
CA LEU A 159 2.49 6.46 4.91
C LEU A 159 1.46 5.33 5.02
N LYS A 160 1.24 4.59 3.93
CA LYS A 160 0.36 3.41 3.94
C LYS A 160 0.88 2.33 4.87
N GLN A 161 2.19 2.07 4.85
CA GLN A 161 2.81 1.12 5.79
C GLN A 161 2.78 1.64 7.22
N PHE A 162 3.06 2.93 7.43
CA PHE A 162 2.99 3.58 8.75
C PHE A 162 1.62 3.39 9.42
N LEU A 163 0.53 3.56 8.66
CA LEU A 163 -0.83 3.35 9.14
C LEU A 163 -1.16 1.86 9.32
N LEU A 164 -0.70 1.00 8.40
CA LEU A 164 -0.90 -0.45 8.47
C LEU A 164 -0.32 -1.03 9.76
N LEU A 165 0.90 -0.65 10.12
CA LEU A 165 1.58 -1.10 11.34
C LEU A 165 0.87 -0.67 12.64
N ARG A 166 0.01 0.34 12.57
CA ARG A 166 -0.75 0.86 13.70
C ARG A 166 -2.23 0.44 13.64
N GLU A 167 -2.59 -0.40 12.67
CA GLU A 167 -3.97 -0.81 12.39
C GLU A 167 -4.92 0.37 12.07
N LEU A 168 -4.36 1.50 11.64
CA LEU A 168 -5.08 2.74 11.31
C LEU A 168 -5.44 2.85 9.82
N ASN A 169 -5.29 1.77 9.04
CA ASN A 169 -5.50 1.76 7.59
C ASN A 169 -6.86 1.18 7.14
N LYS A 170 -7.66 0.62 8.05
CA LYS A 170 -8.92 -0.08 7.74
C LYS A 170 -10.14 0.84 7.93
N PRO A 171 -10.85 1.23 6.85
CA PRO A 171 -12.03 2.10 6.95
C PRO A 171 -13.16 1.54 7.81
N PHE A 172 -13.33 0.21 7.82
CA PHE A 172 -14.36 -0.47 8.63
C PHE A 172 -14.23 -0.17 10.14
N HIS A 173 -13.00 0.01 10.63
CA HIS A 173 -12.71 0.38 12.03
C HIS A 173 -12.49 1.89 12.21
N GLY A 174 -12.87 2.71 11.23
CA GLY A 174 -12.66 4.16 11.28
C GLY A 174 -11.29 4.64 10.80
N GLY A 175 -10.43 3.75 10.30
CA GLY A 175 -9.09 4.07 9.82
C GLY A 175 -9.05 4.84 8.50
N LEU A 176 -7.88 5.40 8.17
CA LEU A 176 -7.65 6.15 6.93
C LEU A 176 -7.26 5.19 5.80
N GLY A 177 -8.22 4.97 4.89
CA GLY A 177 -8.01 4.15 3.71
C GLY A 177 -6.98 4.73 2.72
N SER A 178 -6.54 3.91 1.78
CA SER A 178 -5.51 4.30 0.80
C SER A 178 -5.93 5.46 -0.12
N TYR A 179 -7.20 5.54 -0.51
CA TYR A 179 -7.69 6.59 -1.39
C TYR A 179 -7.79 7.96 -0.68
N PRO A 180 -8.42 8.09 0.50
CA PRO A 180 -8.38 9.33 1.29
C PRO A 180 -6.95 9.76 1.64
N LEU A 181 -6.07 8.83 2.02
CA LEU A 181 -4.65 9.12 2.26
C LEU A 181 -3.98 9.72 1.02
N LEU A 182 -4.22 9.15 -0.16
CA LEU A 182 -3.66 9.69 -1.40
C LEU A 182 -4.20 11.10 -1.68
N CYS A 183 -5.49 11.36 -1.46
CA CYS A 183 -6.05 12.70 -1.61
C CYS A 183 -5.36 13.71 -0.68
N MET A 184 -5.08 13.34 0.57
CA MET A 184 -4.30 14.17 1.50
C MET A 184 -2.88 14.42 0.98
N ILE A 185 -2.20 13.40 0.46
CA ILE A 185 -0.84 13.58 -0.10
C ILE A 185 -0.86 14.52 -1.30
N ILE A 186 -1.80 14.35 -2.23
CA ILE A 186 -1.94 15.21 -3.40
C ILE A 186 -2.22 16.65 -2.97
N SER A 187 -3.17 16.86 -2.05
CA SER A 187 -3.50 18.18 -1.52
C SER A 187 -2.31 18.85 -0.83
N PHE A 188 -1.56 18.11 -0.02
CA PHE A 188 -0.32 18.62 0.59
C PHE A 188 0.70 19.08 -0.46
N LEU A 189 0.88 18.33 -1.54
CA LEU A 189 1.79 18.71 -2.63
C LEU A 189 1.25 19.90 -3.43
N GLN A 190 -0.07 20.04 -3.60
CA GLN A 190 -0.69 21.18 -4.29
C GLN A 190 -0.59 22.48 -3.47
N VAL A 191 -0.87 22.40 -2.17
CA VAL A 191 -0.88 23.56 -1.27
C VAL A 191 0.54 23.98 -0.88
N ASN A 192 1.47 23.04 -0.77
CA ASN A 192 2.87 23.29 -0.40
C ASN A 192 2.98 24.21 0.85
N PRO A 193 2.46 23.80 2.02
CA PRO A 193 2.27 24.67 3.18
C PRO A 193 3.57 25.25 3.76
N ARG A 194 4.73 24.69 3.41
CA ARG A 194 6.06 25.19 3.81
C ARG A 194 6.73 26.05 2.75
N ASN A 195 6.04 26.36 1.65
CA ASN A 195 6.57 27.09 0.50
C ASN A 195 7.92 26.54 0.03
N ARG A 196 8.04 25.21 -0.06
CA ARG A 196 9.25 24.56 -0.58
C ARG A 196 9.47 24.93 -2.04
N PRO A 197 10.72 24.99 -2.54
CA PRO A 197 10.98 25.18 -3.96
C PRO A 197 10.21 24.15 -4.80
N LEU A 198 9.58 24.58 -5.91
CA LEU A 198 8.79 23.67 -6.76
C LEU A 198 9.60 22.45 -7.24
N SER A 199 10.90 22.64 -7.50
CA SER A 199 11.81 21.55 -7.86
C SER A 199 11.89 20.43 -6.81
N TYR A 200 11.60 20.73 -5.54
CA TYR A 200 11.53 19.70 -4.49
C TYR A 200 10.32 18.80 -4.68
N LEU A 201 9.21 19.32 -5.20
CA LEU A 201 7.96 18.58 -5.40
C LEU A 201 7.94 17.88 -6.77
N GLU A 202 8.42 18.57 -7.81
CA GLU A 202 8.41 18.11 -9.19
C GLU A 202 9.57 17.15 -9.50
N GLU A 203 10.74 17.37 -8.91
CA GLU A 203 11.95 16.56 -9.16
C GLU A 203 12.57 16.02 -7.85
N PRO A 204 11.79 15.29 -7.02
CA PRO A 204 12.20 14.91 -5.67
C PRO A 204 13.39 13.96 -5.61
N TRP A 205 13.63 13.23 -6.72
CA TRP A 205 14.78 12.33 -6.88
C TRP A 205 16.08 13.10 -7.12
N ARG A 206 16.03 14.12 -7.99
CA ARG A 206 17.19 14.98 -8.30
C ARG A 206 17.58 15.84 -7.11
N THR A 207 16.58 16.42 -6.46
CA THR A 207 16.77 17.32 -5.31
C THR A 207 16.91 16.60 -3.97
N LYS A 208 16.71 15.28 -3.94
CA LYS A 208 16.78 14.43 -2.74
C LYS A 208 15.81 14.90 -1.63
N SER A 209 14.62 15.36 -2.01
CA SER A 209 13.69 16.09 -1.14
C SER A 209 12.68 15.22 -0.38
N LEU A 210 12.50 13.94 -0.76
CA LEU A 210 11.45 13.06 -0.20
C LEU A 210 11.39 13.04 1.34
N GLY A 211 12.54 13.09 2.01
CA GLY A 211 12.58 13.11 3.48
C GLY A 211 12.04 14.40 4.09
N LEU A 212 12.29 15.55 3.44
CA LEU A 212 11.71 16.82 3.85
C LEU A 212 10.21 16.84 3.60
N LEU A 213 9.77 16.38 2.43
CA LEU A 213 8.35 16.31 2.08
C LEU A 213 7.56 15.40 3.04
N LEU A 214 8.11 14.26 3.44
CA LEU A 214 7.49 13.37 4.43
C LEU A 214 7.34 14.07 5.79
N ARG A 215 8.38 14.76 6.26
CA ARG A 215 8.33 15.51 7.53
C ARG A 215 7.30 16.64 7.48
N ASP A 216 7.29 17.40 6.39
CA ASP A 216 6.36 18.50 6.20
C ASP A 216 4.91 18.00 6.12
N PHE A 217 4.65 16.85 5.48
CA PHE A 217 3.34 16.19 5.48
C PHE A 217 2.87 15.84 6.90
N LEU A 218 3.75 15.20 7.68
CA LEU A 218 3.44 14.78 9.06
C LEU A 218 3.20 15.98 9.98
N TRP A 219 3.98 17.05 9.82
CA TRP A 219 3.74 18.31 10.53
C TRP A 219 2.40 18.92 10.13
N TYR A 220 2.13 19.05 8.83
CA TYR A 220 0.93 19.71 8.33
C TYR A 220 -0.34 19.01 8.82
N TYR A 221 -0.48 17.71 8.59
CA TYR A 221 -1.67 16.97 9.03
C TYR A 221 -1.65 16.56 10.50
N GLY A 222 -0.49 16.54 11.16
CA GLY A 222 -0.39 16.27 12.59
C GLY A 222 -0.71 17.48 13.46
N GLN A 223 -0.48 18.71 12.97
CA GLN A 223 -0.45 19.91 13.81
C GLN A 223 -1.24 21.09 13.21
N GLU A 224 -1.02 21.42 11.94
CA GLU A 224 -1.51 22.69 11.35
C GLU A 224 -2.87 22.61 10.66
N PHE A 225 -3.20 21.47 10.05
CA PHE A 225 -4.38 21.36 9.20
C PHE A 225 -5.67 21.60 9.98
N ASP A 226 -6.50 22.53 9.51
CA ASP A 226 -7.79 22.87 10.11
C ASP A 226 -8.88 21.86 9.68
N TYR A 227 -8.94 20.74 10.40
CA TYR A 227 -9.97 19.72 10.23
C TYR A 227 -11.39 20.21 10.50
N ALA A 228 -11.54 21.22 11.37
CA ALA A 228 -12.85 21.67 11.83
C ALA A 228 -13.57 22.44 10.72
N ASN A 229 -12.88 23.40 10.11
CA ASN A 229 -13.52 24.37 9.23
C ASN A 229 -13.20 24.18 7.74
N THR A 230 -12.28 23.28 7.37
CA THR A 230 -11.87 23.12 5.96
C THR A 230 -12.12 21.72 5.39
N TYR A 231 -12.24 21.64 4.06
CA TYR A 231 -12.23 20.39 3.33
C TYR A 231 -11.21 20.42 2.19
N ILE A 232 -10.74 19.24 1.83
CA ILE A 232 -9.79 19.03 0.74
C ILE A 232 -10.53 18.89 -0.59
N ASP A 233 -10.15 19.69 -1.57
CA ASP A 233 -10.59 19.53 -2.96
C ASP A 233 -9.39 19.37 -3.89
N VAL A 234 -9.06 18.11 -4.19
CA VAL A 234 -7.93 17.76 -5.05
C VAL A 234 -8.11 18.26 -6.49
N VAL A 235 -9.35 18.32 -6.99
CA VAL A 235 -9.63 18.72 -8.38
C VAL A 235 -9.39 20.22 -8.56
N GLU A 236 -9.84 21.02 -7.60
CA GLU A 236 -9.56 22.47 -7.55
C GLU A 236 -8.12 22.78 -7.12
N GLY A 237 -7.43 21.79 -6.53
CA GLY A 237 -6.11 21.95 -5.96
C GLY A 237 -6.08 22.85 -4.72
N LYS A 238 -7.18 22.89 -3.97
CA LYS A 238 -7.40 23.85 -2.87
C LYS A 238 -7.89 23.16 -1.60
N VAL A 239 -7.65 23.83 -0.48
CA VAL A 239 -8.32 23.58 0.79
C VAL A 239 -9.31 24.72 0.97
N LEU A 240 -10.59 24.37 1.10
CA LEU A 240 -11.69 25.33 1.04
C LEU A 240 -12.48 25.31 2.36
N PRO A 241 -13.10 26.44 2.77
CA PRO A 241 -13.97 26.45 3.94
C PRO A 241 -15.16 25.53 3.73
N LYS A 242 -15.53 24.72 4.73
CA LYS A 242 -16.69 23.83 4.65
C LYS A 242 -17.98 24.60 4.41
N GLN A 243 -18.07 25.88 4.78
CA GLN A 243 -19.23 26.74 4.52
C GLN A 243 -19.44 26.98 3.02
N SER A 244 -18.39 26.86 2.20
CA SER A 244 -18.44 27.15 0.76
C SER A 244 -19.02 26.01 -0.09
N THR A 245 -19.25 24.83 0.49
CA THR A 245 -19.72 23.66 -0.28
C THR A 245 -21.23 23.70 -0.49
N PRO A 246 -21.77 23.34 -1.67
CA PRO A 246 -23.22 23.19 -1.87
C PRO A 246 -23.85 22.14 -0.94
N SER A 247 -23.05 21.19 -0.45
CA SER A 247 -23.50 20.03 0.35
C SER A 247 -23.31 20.24 1.87
N VAL A 248 -23.33 21.50 2.35
CA VAL A 248 -22.98 21.93 3.73
C VAL A 248 -23.46 20.95 4.81
N ARG A 249 -24.73 20.55 4.80
CA ARG A 249 -25.30 19.73 5.89
C ARG A 249 -24.69 18.32 6.03
N LEU A 250 -24.12 17.76 4.96
CA LEU A 250 -23.60 16.38 4.96
C LEU A 250 -22.13 16.29 5.38
N TRP A 251 -21.39 17.41 5.40
CA TRP A 251 -19.92 17.43 5.55
C TRP A 251 -19.46 18.10 6.86
N TYR A 252 -20.40 18.50 7.71
CA TYR A 252 -20.19 19.02 9.07
C TYR A 252 -20.50 17.99 10.16
N ASP A 253 -20.52 16.71 9.83
CA ASP A 253 -20.94 15.66 10.76
C ASP A 253 -19.99 15.54 11.98
N ASP A 254 -18.70 15.82 11.79
CA ASP A 254 -17.71 15.79 12.86
C ASP A 254 -16.54 16.77 12.57
N PRO A 255 -16.31 17.78 13.44
CA PRO A 255 -15.21 18.73 13.26
C PRO A 255 -13.81 18.10 13.42
N LYS A 256 -13.73 16.85 13.87
CA LYS A 256 -12.47 16.15 14.09
C LYS A 256 -12.07 15.25 12.92
N LYS A 257 -12.95 15.04 11.95
CA LYS A 257 -12.68 14.19 10.78
C LYS A 257 -12.09 14.98 9.63
N VAL A 258 -11.32 14.26 8.80
CA VAL A 258 -10.91 14.79 7.51
C VAL A 258 -12.10 14.75 6.55
N THR A 259 -12.40 15.88 5.92
CA THR A 259 -13.42 15.99 4.86
C THR A 259 -12.72 16.16 3.53
N ILE A 260 -13.05 15.31 2.56
CA ILE A 260 -12.39 15.26 1.26
C ILE A 260 -13.45 15.13 0.16
N ARG A 261 -13.57 16.15 -0.69
CA ARG A 261 -14.45 16.07 -1.85
C ARG A 261 -13.90 15.05 -2.83
N CYS A 262 -14.67 13.99 -3.10
CA CYS A 262 -14.20 12.90 -3.95
C CYS A 262 -13.92 13.39 -5.39
N MET A 263 -12.80 12.93 -5.96
CA MET A 263 -12.38 13.30 -7.32
C MET A 263 -13.31 12.78 -8.42
N VAL A 264 -14.10 11.74 -8.15
CA VAL A 264 -15.01 11.12 -9.12
C VAL A 264 -16.45 11.57 -8.88
N ASN A 265 -16.97 11.29 -7.69
CA ASN A 265 -18.33 11.69 -7.30
C ASN A 265 -18.26 12.92 -6.40
N ARG A 266 -18.44 14.10 -6.98
CA ARG A 266 -18.25 15.40 -6.32
C ARG A 266 -19.21 15.67 -5.17
N GLU A 267 -20.29 14.90 -5.03
CA GLU A 267 -21.25 14.99 -3.92
C GLU A 267 -20.85 14.11 -2.71
N ASN A 268 -19.86 13.22 -2.89
CA ASN A 268 -19.43 12.30 -1.86
C ASN A 268 -18.19 12.82 -1.10
N ASP A 269 -18.23 12.64 0.21
CA ASP A 269 -17.06 12.81 1.08
C ASP A 269 -16.27 11.50 1.12
N ALA A 270 -15.07 11.51 0.54
CA ALA A 270 -14.15 10.37 0.56
C ALA A 270 -13.55 10.12 1.96
N GLY A 271 -13.49 11.15 2.81
CA GLY A 271 -12.99 11.07 4.18
C GLY A 271 -14.01 10.53 5.19
N ARG A 272 -15.29 10.41 4.82
CA ARG A 272 -16.43 10.14 5.71
C ARG A 272 -16.22 9.02 6.72
N SER A 273 -15.61 7.90 6.28
CA SER A 273 -15.39 6.72 7.11
C SER A 273 -14.20 6.85 8.08
N THR A 274 -13.47 7.97 8.08
CA THR A 274 -12.22 8.13 8.84
C THR A 274 -12.50 8.65 10.26
N HIS A 275 -13.23 7.88 11.05
CA HIS A 275 -13.61 8.26 12.42
C HIS A 275 -12.42 8.33 13.40
N ALA A 276 -11.35 7.57 13.13
CA ALA A 276 -10.13 7.55 13.94
C ALA A 276 -9.15 8.70 13.62
N MET A 277 -9.59 9.73 12.89
CA MET A 277 -8.74 10.86 12.51
C MET A 277 -8.03 11.54 13.72
N PRO A 278 -8.63 11.69 14.92
CA PRO A 278 -7.89 12.20 16.09
C PRO A 278 -6.66 11.36 16.45
N VAL A 279 -6.80 10.03 16.40
CA VAL A 279 -5.71 9.08 16.69
C VAL A 279 -4.64 9.17 15.59
N ILE A 280 -5.07 9.26 14.34
CA ILE A 280 -4.18 9.39 13.18
C ILE A 280 -3.41 10.72 13.21
N LYS A 281 -4.08 11.82 13.57
CA LYS A 281 -3.46 13.14 13.75
C LYS A 281 -2.39 13.09 14.83
N LYS A 282 -2.69 12.48 15.98
CA LYS A 282 -1.72 12.26 17.06
C LYS A 282 -0.53 11.43 16.59
N ALA A 283 -0.77 10.32 15.89
CA ALA A 283 0.29 9.47 15.35
C ALA A 283 1.18 10.23 14.34
N PHE A 284 0.61 11.07 13.47
CA PHE A 284 1.39 11.92 12.57
C PHE A 284 2.25 12.93 13.33
N LYS A 285 1.70 13.57 14.36
CA LYS A 285 2.46 14.50 15.21
C LYS A 285 3.62 13.79 15.91
N GLU A 286 3.38 12.65 16.53
CA GLU A 286 4.41 11.87 17.23
C GLU A 286 5.52 11.41 16.27
N ALA A 287 5.15 10.95 15.07
CA ALA A 287 6.10 10.58 14.04
C ALA A 287 6.94 11.78 13.57
N HIS A 288 6.33 12.95 13.38
CA HIS A 288 7.04 14.18 13.06
C HIS A 288 8.05 14.54 14.17
N ASP A 289 7.61 14.53 15.42
CA ASP A 289 8.43 14.93 16.56
C ASP A 289 9.60 13.94 16.76
N ALA A 290 9.34 12.64 16.61
CA ALA A 290 10.36 11.61 16.70
C ALA A 290 11.39 11.71 15.55
N LEU A 291 10.96 11.99 14.32
CA LEU A 291 11.90 12.26 13.21
C LEU A 291 12.74 13.52 13.43
N ARG A 292 12.22 14.50 14.18
CA ARG A 292 12.94 15.74 14.50
C ARG A 292 13.94 15.55 15.64
N SER A 293 13.61 14.75 16.65
CA SER A 293 14.46 14.51 17.82
C SER A 293 15.48 13.39 17.64
N THR A 294 15.32 12.54 16.62
CA THR A 294 16.23 11.42 16.39
C THR A 294 17.64 11.92 16.00
N PRO A 295 18.69 11.55 16.74
CA PRO A 295 20.06 11.89 16.41
C PRO A 295 20.48 11.32 15.04
N MET A 296 21.36 12.03 14.34
CA MET A 296 21.88 11.58 13.04
C MET A 296 22.70 10.27 13.10
N GLU A 297 23.14 9.88 14.30
CA GLU A 297 23.92 8.66 14.56
C GLU A 297 23.09 7.37 14.49
N ARG A 298 21.77 7.46 14.31
CA ARG A 298 20.90 6.29 14.18
C ARG A 298 21.01 5.68 12.78
N ASP A 299 21.15 4.35 12.71
CA ASP A 299 21.31 3.61 11.45
C ASP A 299 20.16 3.76 10.44
N SER A 300 18.92 3.96 10.93
CA SER A 300 17.78 4.28 10.07
C SER A 300 16.83 5.27 10.74
N LEU A 301 16.53 6.37 10.04
CA LEU A 301 15.53 7.35 10.43
C LEU A 301 14.10 6.90 10.08
N LEU A 302 13.93 6.15 8.99
CA LEU A 302 12.62 5.64 8.56
C LEU A 302 12.10 4.57 9.52
N SER A 303 13.00 3.85 10.20
CA SER A 303 12.66 2.87 11.24
C SER A 303 11.77 3.46 12.34
N VAL A 304 11.95 4.74 12.68
CA VAL A 304 11.14 5.46 13.68
C VAL A 304 9.64 5.45 13.34
N MET A 305 9.32 5.39 12.05
CA MET A 305 7.95 5.36 11.57
C MET A 305 7.46 3.95 11.23
N VAL A 306 8.36 3.12 10.69
CA VAL A 306 8.05 1.88 9.97
C VAL A 306 8.68 0.66 10.65
N VAL A 307 8.69 0.59 11.98
CA VAL A 307 9.21 -0.58 12.73
C VAL A 307 8.05 -1.42 13.27
N PHE A 308 8.22 -2.74 13.14
CA PHE A 308 7.41 -3.74 13.83
C PHE A 308 7.85 -3.85 15.28
N ASP A 309 6.97 -4.28 16.17
CA ASP A 309 7.30 -4.60 17.57
C ASP A 309 8.70 -5.26 17.68
N GLU A 310 9.47 -4.84 18.68
CA GLU A 310 10.84 -5.30 18.93
C GLU A 310 10.88 -6.84 18.99
N ALA A 311 9.87 -7.48 19.58
CA ALA A 311 9.73 -8.93 19.63
C ALA A 311 9.56 -9.55 18.23
N VAL A 312 8.81 -8.91 17.34
CA VAL A 312 8.58 -9.36 15.96
C VAL A 312 9.85 -9.16 15.12
N SER A 313 10.54 -8.04 15.32
CA SER A 313 11.84 -7.77 14.69
C SER A 313 12.89 -8.82 15.13
N HIS A 314 12.95 -9.15 16.43
CA HIS A 314 13.80 -10.22 16.96
C HIS A 314 13.42 -11.60 16.43
N PHE A 315 12.13 -11.91 16.31
CA PHE A 315 11.67 -13.19 15.74
C PHE A 315 12.13 -13.35 14.29
N PHE A 316 11.92 -12.34 13.43
CA PHE A 316 12.32 -12.42 12.03
C PHE A 316 13.84 -12.35 11.85
N ALA A 317 14.56 -11.62 12.71
CA ALA A 317 16.02 -11.67 12.75
C ALA A 317 16.52 -13.08 13.12
N SER A 318 15.92 -13.70 14.14
CA SER A 318 16.23 -15.08 14.56
C SER A 318 15.95 -16.09 13.45
N LEU A 319 14.82 -15.93 12.75
CA LEU A 319 14.46 -16.75 11.60
C LEU A 319 15.46 -16.56 10.44
N PHE A 320 15.90 -15.32 10.18
CA PHE A 320 16.94 -15.03 9.19
C PHE A 320 18.26 -15.75 9.52
N PHE A 321 18.73 -15.64 10.76
CA PHE A 321 19.97 -16.29 11.19
C PHE A 321 19.86 -17.81 11.15
N LEU A 322 18.71 -18.37 11.52
CA LEU A 322 18.45 -19.80 11.38
C LEU A 322 18.49 -20.23 9.91
N LEU A 323 17.84 -19.48 9.01
CA LEU A 323 17.88 -19.74 7.57
C LEU A 323 19.31 -19.64 7.02
N CYS A 324 20.11 -18.66 7.44
CA CYS A 324 21.52 -18.54 7.06
C CYS A 324 22.35 -19.70 7.59
N ALA A 325 22.16 -20.11 8.84
CA ALA A 325 22.86 -21.23 9.45
C ALA A 325 22.56 -22.54 8.71
N VAL A 326 21.28 -22.82 8.45
CA VAL A 326 20.86 -24.02 7.69
C VAL A 326 21.41 -23.99 6.25
N SER A 327 21.35 -22.83 5.58
CA SER A 327 21.83 -22.68 4.20
C SER A 327 23.36 -22.80 4.09
N PHE A 328 24.10 -22.54 5.18
CA PHE A 328 25.56 -22.67 5.23
C PHE A 328 25.99 -24.14 5.14
N PHE A 329 25.16 -25.06 5.65
CA PHE A 329 25.39 -26.51 5.57
C PHE A 329 24.84 -27.16 4.29
N LEU A 330 24.19 -26.40 3.40
CA LEU A 330 23.64 -26.87 2.11
C LEU A 330 24.21 -26.11 0.89
N PRO A 331 25.55 -26.07 0.70
CA PRO A 331 26.20 -25.31 -0.38
C PRO A 331 25.94 -25.86 -1.80
N SER A 332 25.35 -27.05 -1.93
CA SER A 332 24.86 -27.61 -3.20
C SER A 332 23.57 -26.92 -3.67
N VAL A 333 22.68 -26.54 -2.75
CA VAL A 333 21.42 -25.86 -3.04
C VAL A 333 21.66 -24.41 -3.46
N LEU A 334 22.55 -23.67 -2.77
CA LEU A 334 22.86 -22.29 -3.14
C LEU A 334 23.51 -22.18 -4.54
N ARG A 335 24.34 -23.17 -4.91
CA ARG A 335 24.96 -23.23 -6.24
C ARG A 335 23.97 -23.45 -7.37
N SER A 336 22.86 -24.17 -7.15
CA SER A 336 21.82 -24.35 -8.17
C SER A 336 21.00 -23.08 -8.41
N TYR A 337 20.93 -22.18 -7.43
CA TYR A 337 20.19 -20.91 -7.53
C TYR A 337 21.06 -19.71 -7.92
N GLY A 338 22.39 -19.83 -8.00
CA GLY A 338 23.30 -18.76 -8.43
C GLY A 338 23.25 -17.49 -7.59
N THR A 339 22.81 -17.58 -6.33
CA THR A 339 22.63 -16.43 -5.42
C THR A 339 23.44 -16.61 -4.14
N ASP A 340 23.86 -15.51 -3.51
CA ASP A 340 24.54 -15.57 -2.22
C ASP A 340 23.56 -15.94 -1.09
N ILE A 341 24.11 -16.46 0.01
CA ILE A 341 23.33 -16.98 1.15
C ILE A 341 22.41 -15.94 1.78
N HIS A 342 22.82 -14.67 1.82
CA HIS A 342 21.99 -13.62 2.40
C HIS A 342 20.82 -13.29 1.46
N THR A 343 21.08 -13.15 0.16
CA THR A 343 20.04 -12.96 -0.84
C THR A 343 19.02 -14.10 -0.85
N PHE A 344 19.50 -15.35 -0.70
CA PHE A 344 18.66 -16.52 -0.55
C PHE A 344 17.81 -16.47 0.72
N CYS A 345 18.39 -16.23 1.90
CA CYS A 345 17.65 -16.18 3.16
C CYS A 345 16.67 -15.01 3.23
N PHE A 346 17.02 -13.86 2.64
CA PHE A 346 16.08 -12.75 2.50
C PHE A 346 14.88 -13.14 1.63
N SER A 347 14.98 -14.05 0.67
CA SER A 347 13.81 -14.44 -0.15
C SER A 347 12.67 -15.12 0.65
N PHE A 348 12.96 -15.67 1.84
CA PHE A 348 12.00 -16.38 2.69
C PHE A 348 11.27 -15.49 3.71
N LEU A 349 11.73 -14.25 3.88
CA LEU A 349 11.12 -13.32 4.81
C LEU A 349 10.05 -12.47 4.10
N PRO A 350 8.88 -12.21 4.72
CA PRO A 350 7.87 -11.38 4.08
C PRO A 350 8.46 -9.99 3.86
N ARG A 351 8.30 -9.47 2.64
CA ARG A 351 9.06 -8.29 2.22
C ARG A 351 9.00 -7.09 3.16
N PRO A 352 7.86 -6.65 3.72
CA PRO A 352 7.86 -5.51 4.64
C PRO A 352 8.78 -5.72 5.85
N PHE A 353 8.98 -6.94 6.34
CA PHE A 353 9.91 -7.26 7.42
C PHE A 353 11.38 -7.19 6.99
N ASN A 354 11.68 -7.67 5.79
CA ASN A 354 13.02 -7.56 5.21
C ASN A 354 13.51 -6.13 4.99
N ALA A 355 12.60 -5.21 4.60
CA ALA A 355 12.93 -3.79 4.49
C ALA A 355 13.39 -3.26 5.85
N VAL A 356 12.69 -3.63 6.92
CA VAL A 356 12.99 -3.21 8.29
C VAL A 356 14.27 -3.86 8.80
N LEU A 357 14.47 -5.16 8.57
CA LEU A 357 15.71 -5.88 8.94
C LEU A 357 16.95 -5.35 8.21
N ARG A 358 16.81 -4.91 6.96
CA ARG A 358 17.92 -4.25 6.24
C ARG A 358 18.23 -2.84 6.75
N LEU A 359 17.32 -2.23 7.48
CA LEU A 359 17.44 -0.89 8.08
C LEU A 359 17.82 -0.93 9.57
N SER A 360 17.76 -2.09 10.23
CA SER A 360 18.14 -2.26 11.63
C SER A 360 19.66 -2.44 11.80
N ASP A 361 20.21 -1.86 12.87
CA ASP A 361 21.58 -2.05 13.31
C ASP A 361 21.78 -3.49 13.80
N TRP A 362 22.60 -4.27 13.09
CA TRP A 362 22.88 -5.67 13.42
C TRP A 362 23.94 -5.83 14.50
N SER A 363 24.63 -4.75 14.89
CA SER A 363 25.66 -4.82 15.94
C SER A 363 25.10 -5.07 17.34
N LYS A 364 23.78 -4.93 17.51
CA LYS A 364 23.06 -5.08 18.78
C LYS A 364 22.22 -6.36 18.89
N VAL A 365 22.15 -7.17 17.83
CA VAL A 365 21.41 -8.44 17.85
C VAL A 365 22.35 -9.56 18.32
N GLU A 366 22.48 -9.72 19.64
CA GLU A 366 23.11 -10.90 20.22
C GLU A 366 22.13 -12.08 20.15
N ILE A 367 22.38 -13.00 19.21
CA ILE A 367 21.72 -14.30 19.19
C ILE A 367 22.83 -15.36 19.25
N LEU A 368 22.88 -16.07 20.39
CA LEU A 368 23.58 -17.35 20.60
C LEU A 368 25.00 -17.43 20.01
N GLY A 369 25.88 -16.50 20.40
CA GLY A 369 27.33 -16.73 20.36
C GLY A 369 28.02 -16.80 18.98
N ILE A 370 27.36 -16.45 17.87
CA ILE A 370 27.98 -16.45 16.54
C ILE A 370 28.43 -15.04 16.15
N HIS A 371 29.71 -14.73 16.39
CA HIS A 371 30.35 -13.49 15.93
C HIS A 371 30.67 -13.55 14.43
N MET A 372 29.84 -12.96 13.56
CA MET A 372 30.22 -12.73 12.15
C MET A 372 30.96 -11.39 12.01
N ARG A 373 32.30 -11.42 12.06
CA ARG A 373 33.14 -10.27 11.65
C ARG A 373 33.06 -10.09 10.13
N ARG A 374 32.78 -8.86 9.67
CA ARG A 374 33.01 -8.44 8.27
C ARG A 374 34.51 -8.62 7.93
N GLY A 375 34.84 -9.68 7.22
CA GLY A 375 36.18 -9.89 6.67
C GLY A 375 36.51 -8.87 5.58
N ARG A 376 37.19 -7.76 5.94
CA ARG A 376 37.93 -6.95 4.95
C ARG A 376 39.08 -7.80 4.42
N LYS A 377 38.93 -8.40 3.24
CA LYS A 377 40.06 -8.96 2.49
C LYS A 377 40.99 -7.81 2.06
N LYS A 378 42.06 -7.58 2.82
CA LYS A 378 43.25 -6.84 2.33
C LYS A 378 43.84 -7.65 1.16
N ARG A 379 43.70 -7.17 -0.08
CA ARG A 379 44.49 -7.65 -1.21
C ARG A 379 45.96 -7.26 -0.95
N ARG A 380 46.80 -8.22 -0.58
CA ARG A 380 48.26 -8.09 -0.67
C ARG A 380 48.63 -8.24 -2.15
N GLY A 381 49.10 -7.16 -2.78
CA GLY A 381 49.71 -7.22 -4.11
C GLY A 381 51.06 -7.96 -4.03
N LYS A 382 51.28 -8.91 -4.94
CA LYS A 382 52.61 -9.43 -5.24
C LYS A 382 53.24 -8.54 -6.33
N PRO A 383 54.56 -8.31 -6.30
CA PRO A 383 55.23 -7.44 -7.27
C PRO A 383 55.39 -8.14 -8.61
N TRP A 384 55.22 -7.38 -9.70
CA TRP A 384 55.51 -7.79 -11.06
C TRP A 384 57.04 -7.81 -11.25
N SER A 385 57.61 -9.00 -11.50
CA SER A 385 58.95 -9.18 -12.07
C SER A 385 58.84 -9.26 -13.59
N GLY A 386 59.66 -8.49 -14.30
CA GLY A 386 59.55 -8.28 -15.75
C GLY A 386 60.01 -9.45 -16.63
N ARG A 387 59.68 -9.30 -17.91
CA ARG A 387 60.62 -9.12 -19.03
C ARG A 387 59.90 -8.36 -20.13
#